data_AF-A0A0V0GZ08-F1
#
_entry.id   AF-A0A0V0GZ08-F1
#
_cell.length_a   1.000
_cell.length_b   1.000
_cell.length_c   1.000
_cell.angle_alpha   90.00
_cell.angle_beta   90.00
_cell.angle_gamma   90.00
#
_symmetry.space_group_name_H-M   'P 1'
#
loop_
_entity.id
_entity.type
_entity.pdbx_description
1 polymer ?
#
loop_
_entity_poly.entity_id
_entity_poly.type
_entity_poly.pdbx_seq_one_letter_code
_entity_poly.pdbx_strand_id
1 'polypeptide(L)'
;MAKLVDSQQMAFIKGRQIMDAVLVANETVGSRQKQGKPVILCKLDIEKAYDHVNWAYLLGVLNRMGFGKKWINWVKFCISIVSFSIIINGPPTGFFKAQKGKQGDPLSPFLFLLAM
;
A
#
# COMPACT_ATOMS: atom_id res chain seq x y z
N MET A 1 -11.49 -2.09 10.18
CA MET A 1 -10.54 -2.43 9.10
C MET A 1 -10.91 -3.75 8.42
N ALA A 2 -11.22 -4.84 9.14
CA ALA A 2 -11.60 -6.13 8.55
C ALA A 2 -12.79 -6.12 7.56
N LYS A 3 -13.62 -5.06 7.54
CA LYS A 3 -14.72 -4.87 6.58
C LYS A 3 -14.32 -4.07 5.32
N LEU A 4 -13.12 -3.48 5.30
CA LEU A 4 -12.63 -2.59 4.23
C LEU A 4 -11.52 -3.22 3.39
N VAL A 5 -10.78 -4.18 3.95
CA VAL A 5 -9.64 -4.85 3.30
C VAL A 5 -9.91 -6.34 3.25
N ASP A 6 -9.55 -6.97 2.13
CA ASP A 6 -9.84 -8.37 1.86
C ASP A 6 -9.14 -9.28 2.89
N SER A 7 -9.73 -10.43 3.19
CA SER A 7 -9.13 -11.47 4.03
C SER A 7 -7.72 -11.91 3.58
N GLN A 8 -7.43 -11.82 2.28
CA GLN A 8 -6.19 -12.24 1.64
C GLN A 8 -5.09 -11.17 1.69
N GLN A 9 -5.40 -9.93 2.08
CA GLN A 9 -4.38 -8.89 2.27
C GLN A 9 -3.63 -9.10 3.60
N MET A 10 -2.49 -9.78 3.59
CA MET A 10 -1.83 -10.20 4.85
C MET A 10 -0.88 -9.17 5.47
N ALA A 11 -0.50 -8.11 4.75
CA ALA A 11 0.49 -7.13 5.22
C ALA A 11 -0.14 -5.96 5.98
N PHE A 12 0.62 -5.36 6.92
CA PHE A 12 0.32 -4.11 7.65
C PHE A 12 -1.01 -4.07 8.43
N ILE A 13 -1.67 -5.21 8.64
CA ILE A 13 -2.92 -5.31 9.40
C ILE A 13 -2.65 -6.02 10.71
N LYS A 14 -3.05 -5.39 11.82
CA LYS A 14 -2.89 -5.97 13.15
C LYS A 14 -3.56 -7.35 13.21
N GLY A 15 -2.79 -8.35 13.64
CA GLY A 15 -3.26 -9.74 13.77
C GLY A 15 -3.10 -10.59 12.51
N ARG A 16 -2.59 -10.04 11.40
CA ARG A 16 -2.17 -10.82 10.22
C ARG A 16 -0.66 -10.87 10.17
N GLN A 17 -0.10 -12.08 10.01
CA GLN A 17 1.35 -12.27 9.98
C GLN A 17 1.82 -12.63 8.57
N ILE A 18 3.04 -12.21 8.23
CA ILE A 18 3.66 -12.58 6.95
C ILE A 18 3.80 -14.11 6.80
N MET A 19 3.97 -14.81 7.92
CA MET A 19 4.06 -16.27 7.97
C MET A 19 2.79 -16.96 7.48
N ASP A 20 1.62 -16.35 7.68
CA ASP A 20 0.35 -16.89 7.19
C ASP A 20 0.33 -16.91 5.65
N ALA A 21 0.83 -15.85 5.01
CA ALA A 21 0.93 -15.79 3.56
C ALA A 21 1.92 -16.84 3.00
N VAL A 22 3.06 -17.02 3.68
CA VAL A 22 4.06 -18.03 3.30
C VAL A 22 3.49 -19.44 3.43
N LEU A 23 2.76 -19.72 4.52
CA LEU A 23 2.11 -21.01 4.74
C LEU A 23 1.07 -21.31 3.65
N VAL A 24 0.17 -20.36 3.37
CA VAL A 24 -0.84 -20.52 2.32
C VAL A 24 -0.20 -20.77 0.96
N ALA A 25 0.86 -20.04 0.62
CA ALA A 25 1.59 -20.25 -0.65
C ALA A 25 2.20 -21.65 -0.73
N ASN A 26 2.88 -22.10 0.34
CA ASN A 26 3.51 -23.42 0.40
C ASN A 26 2.49 -24.56 0.27
N GLU A 27 1.39 -24.50 1.02
CA GLU A 27 0.34 -25.52 0.96
C GLU A 27 -0.37 -25.55 -0.41
N THR A 28 -0.58 -24.38 -1.01
CA THR A 28 -1.19 -24.29 -2.35
C THR A 28 -0.30 -24.94 -3.41
N VAL A 29 1.00 -24.66 -3.39
CA VAL A 29 1.96 -25.27 -4.32
C VAL A 29 2.09 -26.77 -4.08
N GLY A 30 2.27 -27.19 -2.82
CA GLY A 30 2.44 -28.59 -2.46
C GLY A 30 1.21 -29.45 -2.80
N SER A 31 0.00 -28.93 -2.56
CA SER A 31 -1.26 -29.60 -2.92
C SER A 31 -1.38 -29.84 -4.42
N ARG A 32 -1.02 -28.84 -5.24
CA ARG A 32 -1.10 -28.96 -6.69
C ARG A 32 -0.02 -29.89 -7.26
N GLN A 33 1.19 -29.86 -6.70
CA GLN A 33 2.26 -30.80 -7.06
C GLN A 33 1.82 -32.25 -6.83
N LYS A 34 1.18 -32.54 -5.69
CA LYS A 34 0.64 -33.88 -5.38
C LYS A 34 -0.42 -34.35 -6.39
N GLN A 35 -1.18 -33.43 -7.00
CA GLN A 35 -2.18 -33.76 -8.01
C GLN A 35 -1.61 -34.02 -9.41
N GLY A 36 -0.30 -33.80 -9.62
CA GLY A 36 0.35 -33.98 -10.92
C GLY A 36 -0.16 -33.05 -12.03
N LYS A 37 -0.86 -31.97 -11.66
CA LYS A 37 -1.41 -30.99 -12.61
C LYS A 37 -0.41 -29.86 -12.84
N PRO A 38 -0.28 -29.35 -14.09
CA PRO A 38 0.52 -28.16 -14.34
C PRO A 38 -0.04 -26.96 -13.58
N VAL A 39 0.85 -26.13 -13.04
CA VAL A 39 0.52 -24.93 -12.25
C VAL A 39 1.32 -23.75 -12.79
N ILE A 40 0.68 -22.58 -12.81
CA ILE A 40 1.35 -21.31 -13.06
C ILE A 40 1.24 -20.48 -11.78
N LEU A 41 2.36 -19.97 -11.29
CA LEU A 41 2.41 -19.02 -10.17
C LEU A 41 2.82 -17.65 -10.71
N CYS A 42 1.95 -16.67 -10.52
CA CYS A 42 2.24 -15.28 -10.90
C CYS A 42 2.74 -14.51 -9.69
N LYS A 43 4.01 -14.13 -9.68
CA LYS A 43 4.57 -13.18 -8.73
C LYS A 43 4.50 -11.79 -9.35
N LEU A 44 3.64 -10.94 -8.79
CA LEU A 44 3.51 -9.54 -9.18
C LEU A 44 4.21 -8.68 -8.13
N ASP A 45 4.98 -7.70 -8.60
CA ASP A 45 5.60 -6.67 -7.76
C ASP A 45 5.30 -5.30 -8.36
N ILE A 46 5.10 -4.31 -7.49
CA ILE A 46 4.73 -2.96 -7.91
C ILE A 46 5.93 -2.05 -7.66
N GLU A 47 6.53 -1.55 -8.74
CA GLU A 47 7.64 -0.60 -8.64
C GLU A 47 7.18 0.64 -7.86
N LYS A 48 7.93 1.00 -6.81
CA LYS A 48 7.72 2.20 -5.99
C LYS A 48 6.23 2.39 -5.63
N ALA A 49 5.66 1.33 -5.04
CA ALA A 49 4.24 1.19 -4.73
C ALA A 49 3.59 2.46 -4.15
N TYR A 50 4.26 3.13 -3.20
CA TYR A 50 3.74 4.35 -2.56
C TYR A 50 3.82 5.58 -3.46
N ASP A 51 4.87 5.68 -4.28
CA ASP A 51 5.10 6.85 -5.13
C ASP A 51 4.16 6.84 -6.34
N HIS A 52 3.77 5.66 -6.81
CA HIS A 52 2.96 5.50 -8.02
C HIS A 52 1.44 5.50 -7.79
N VAL A 53 0.96 5.58 -6.55
CA VAL A 53 -0.48 5.71 -6.29
C VAL A 53 -1.00 7.04 -6.81
N ASN A 54 -1.94 7.00 -7.75
CA ASN A 54 -2.64 8.19 -8.21
C ASN A 54 -3.56 8.74 -7.09
N TRP A 55 -3.33 9.99 -6.68
CA TRP A 55 -4.09 10.59 -5.57
C TRP A 55 -5.57 10.81 -5.89
N ALA A 56 -5.92 11.13 -7.13
CA ALA A 56 -7.33 11.29 -7.52
C ALA A 56 -8.07 9.95 -7.43
N TYR A 57 -7.43 8.86 -7.86
CA TYR A 57 -7.94 7.51 -7.69
C TYR A 57 -8.12 7.17 -6.21
N LEU A 58 -7.10 7.36 -5.37
CA LEU A 58 -7.17 7.09 -3.92
C LEU A 58 -8.34 7.84 -3.25
N LEU A 59 -8.47 9.14 -3.51
CA LEU A 59 -9.57 9.95 -2.95
C LEU A 59 -10.94 9.47 -3.47
N GLY A 60 -11.02 9.01 -4.71
CA GLY A 60 -12.20 8.39 -5.29
C GLY A 60 -12.58 7.07 -4.60
N VAL A 61 -11.60 6.22 -4.29
CA VAL A 61 -11.81 4.97 -3.54
C VAL A 61 -12.32 5.26 -2.14
N LEU A 62 -11.69 6.18 -1.40
CA LEU A 62 -12.15 6.58 -0.06
C LEU A 62 -13.60 7.10 -0.09
N ASN A 63 -13.96 7.88 -1.11
CA ASN A 63 -15.33 8.35 -1.28
C ASN A 63 -16.31 7.19 -1.54
N ARG A 64 -15.95 6.23 -2.41
CA ARG A 64 -16.78 5.04 -2.70
C ARG A 64 -16.92 4.11 -1.50
N MET A 65 -15.90 4.01 -0.65
CA MET A 65 -15.95 3.27 0.61
C MET A 65 -16.81 3.96 1.69
N GLY A 66 -17.34 5.16 1.42
CA GLY A 66 -18.23 5.87 2.34
C GLY A 66 -17.51 6.69 3.41
N PHE A 67 -16.22 7.02 3.23
CA PHE A 67 -15.53 7.90 4.16
C PHE A 67 -16.13 9.31 4.13
N GLY A 68 -16.27 9.93 5.30
CA GLY A 68 -16.82 11.28 5.41
C GLY A 68 -15.93 12.33 4.73
N LYS A 69 -16.56 13.37 4.16
CA LYS A 69 -15.86 14.46 3.45
C LYS A 69 -14.72 15.09 4.28
N LYS A 70 -14.91 15.25 5.59
CA LYS A 70 -13.88 15.78 6.51
C LYS A 70 -12.63 14.89 6.52
N TRP A 71 -12.80 13.58 6.58
CA TRP A 71 -11.72 12.60 6.56
C TRP A 71 -10.98 12.61 5.23
N ILE A 72 -11.72 12.61 4.12
CA ILE A 72 -11.14 12.66 2.77
C ILE A 72 -10.32 13.95 2.60
N ASN A 73 -10.82 15.08 3.10
CA ASN A 73 -10.10 16.36 3.05
C ASN A 73 -8.82 16.34 3.88
N TRP A 74 -8.81 15.67 5.03
CA TRP A 74 -7.59 15.48 5.82
C TRP A 74 -6.56 14.63 5.08
N VAL A 75 -6.97 13.50 4.49
CA VAL A 75 -6.07 12.67 3.67
C VAL A 75 -5.51 13.49 2.50
N LYS A 76 -6.37 14.21 1.78
CA LYS A 76 -5.98 15.10 0.68
C LYS A 76 -4.95 16.14 1.14
N PHE A 77 -5.16 16.74 2.30
CA PHE A 77 -4.22 17.68 2.88
C PHE A 77 -2.87 17.02 3.17
N CYS A 78 -2.87 15.88 3.89
CA CYS A 78 -1.67 15.15 4.27
C CYS A 78 -0.80 14.73 3.07
N ILE A 79 -1.42 14.27 1.97
CA ILE A 79 -0.67 13.86 0.77
C ILE A 79 -0.17 15.07 -0.05
N SER A 80 -0.88 16.21 -0.02
CA SER A 80 -0.55 17.39 -0.84
C SER A 80 0.47 18.36 -0.25
N ILE A 81 0.66 18.37 1.08
CA ILE A 81 1.56 19.31 1.77
C ILE A 81 3.02 18.81 1.86
N VAL A 82 3.30 17.60 1.37
CA VAL A 82 4.63 17.01 1.51
C VAL A 82 5.66 17.80 0.72
N SER A 83 6.71 18.23 1.42
CA SER A 83 7.90 18.85 0.84
C SER A 83 9.12 18.04 1.23
N PHE A 84 10.07 17.90 0.31
CA PHE A 84 11.33 17.23 0.52
C PHE A 84 12.48 18.24 0.45
N SER A 85 13.60 17.89 1.08
CA SER A 85 14.87 18.62 1.03
C SER A 85 16.00 17.60 0.88
N ILE A 86 17.07 17.95 0.20
CA ILE A 86 18.23 17.06 0.03
C ILE A 86 19.34 17.51 0.97
N ILE A 87 19.94 16.59 1.71
CA ILE A 87 21.12 16.88 2.52
C ILE A 87 22.35 16.84 1.62
N ILE A 88 23.05 17.98 1.49
CA ILE A 88 24.30 18.10 0.74
C ILE A 88 25.34 18.64 1.72
N ASN A 89 26.36 17.84 2.04
CA ASN A 89 27.44 18.21 2.97
C ASN A 89 26.99 18.64 4.38
N GLY A 90 25.87 18.11 4.88
CA GLY A 90 25.43 18.31 6.27
C GLY A 90 24.02 18.86 6.40
N PRO A 91 23.80 20.18 6.26
CA PRO A 91 22.47 20.76 6.42
C PRO A 91 21.53 20.43 5.25
N PRO A 92 20.20 20.38 5.48
CA PRO A 92 19.23 20.29 4.41
C PRO A 92 19.35 21.49 3.46
N THR A 93 19.42 21.20 2.16
CA THR A 93 19.55 22.20 1.10
C THR A 93 18.35 22.14 0.16
N GLY A 94 17.67 23.29 0.03
CA GLY A 94 16.52 23.45 -0.85
C GLY A 94 15.25 22.73 -0.37
N PHE A 95 14.10 23.19 -0.88
CA PHE A 95 12.82 22.53 -0.68
C PHE A 95 12.11 22.35 -2.02
N PHE A 96 11.53 21.18 -2.24
CA PHE A 96 10.69 20.91 -3.40
C PHE A 96 9.46 20.12 -2.99
N LYS A 97 8.35 20.39 -3.68
CA LYS A 97 7.07 19.72 -3.40
C LYS A 97 7.10 18.29 -3.90
N ALA A 98 6.51 17.39 -3.12
CA ALA A 98 6.20 16.05 -3.55
C ALA A 98 5.14 16.08 -4.65
N GLN A 99 5.38 15.37 -5.75
CA GLN A 99 4.35 15.09 -6.76
C GLN A 99 3.75 13.70 -6.60
N LYS A 100 4.38 12.87 -5.76
CA LYS A 100 4.14 11.44 -5.61
C LYS A 100 4.25 11.08 -4.13
N GLY A 101 3.82 9.87 -3.76
CA GLY A 101 3.70 9.42 -2.37
C GLY A 101 4.96 9.57 -1.51
N LYS A 102 4.79 9.28 -0.22
CA LYS A 102 5.81 9.54 0.80
C LYS A 102 6.32 8.21 1.38
N GLN A 103 7.45 7.75 0.86
CA GLN A 103 8.12 6.59 1.45
C GLN A 103 8.58 6.91 2.88
N GLY A 104 8.19 6.06 3.83
CA GLY A 104 8.56 6.21 5.24
C GLY A 104 7.56 6.97 6.12
N ASP A 105 6.42 7.40 5.59
CA ASP A 105 5.34 7.89 6.46
C ASP A 105 4.44 6.76 6.97
N PRO A 106 3.91 6.86 8.20
CA PRO A 106 3.13 5.80 8.81
C PRO A 106 1.74 5.63 8.21
N LEU A 107 1.23 6.58 7.42
CA LEU A 107 -0.09 6.55 6.81
C LEU A 107 -0.07 5.88 5.43
N SER A 108 1.01 6.03 4.65
CA SER A 108 1.17 5.46 3.31
C SER A 108 0.86 3.96 3.22
N PRO A 109 1.34 3.08 4.13
CA PRO A 109 1.00 1.65 4.09
C PRO A 109 -0.51 1.39 4.14
N PHE A 110 -1.24 2.15 4.95
CA PHE A 110 -2.69 1.99 5.08
C PHE A 110 -3.45 2.54 3.88
N LEU A 111 -3.03 3.69 3.35
CA LEU A 111 -3.65 4.25 2.14
C LEU A 111 -3.41 3.36 0.93
N PHE A 112 -2.22 2.75 0.83
CA PHE A 112 -1.90 1.77 -0.20
C PHE A 112 -2.78 0.53 -0.12
N LEU A 113 -2.99 -0.02 1.08
CA LEU A 113 -3.89 -1.15 1.30
C LEU A 113 -5.33 -0.88 0.87
N LEU A 114 -5.80 0.37 1.00
CA LEU A 114 -7.15 0.75 0.57
C LEU A 114 -7.25 0.99 -0.93
N ALA A 115 -6.14 1.34 -1.59
CA ALA A 115 -6.10 1.59 -3.02
C ALA A 115 -6.00 0.30 -3.87
N MET A 116 -5.41 -0.75 -3.28
CA MET A 116 -5.31 -2.11 -3.83
C MET A 116 -6.62 -2.87 -3.65
#